data_AF-A0A0K0F0D4-F1
#
_entry.id   AF-A0A0K0F0D4-F1
#
_cell.length_a   1.000
_cell.length_b   1.000
_cell.length_c   1.000
_cell.angle_alpha   90.00
_cell.angle_beta   90.00
_cell.angle_gamma   90.00
#
_symmetry.space_group_name_H-M   'P 1'
#
loop_
_entity.id
_entity.type
_entity.pdbx_description
1 polymer ?
#
loop_
_entity_poly.entity_id
_entity_poly.type
_entity_poly.pdbx_seq_one_letter_code
_entity_poly.pdbx_strand_id
1 'polypeptide(L)'
;MYRVMIYENNSSSFAVKRGLLIKNITTDFKMMNERKDYISSSSGKNTNNIVYNTTDIQPKIKVELTSDIETTRNITDEGTENTNACSLNACNDDKNKKIKKEVSRLTKQQQIVLQRTFASIKVKAVQNGVKLLLRMFAEHPQYKDIWPQFRPYPDSSLMCAPELSRHAKTYMKGLEFIICSLIDEEKLYDSLQRIAKAHVKWNIHKKHVMHMLEQVLIMIADEIGPLSNDEKEAWTTLYDVIANMVDIFAGRI
;
A
#
# COMPACT_ATOMS: atom_id res chain seq x y z
N MET A 1 -5.52 -22.38 0.97
CA MET A 1 -6.49 -21.27 1.02
C MET A 1 -5.78 -19.93 1.28
N TYR A 2 -4.79 -19.58 0.43
CA TYR A 2 -3.93 -18.37 0.50
C TYR A 2 -3.92 -17.60 -0.84
N ARG A 3 -4.90 -17.83 -1.73
CA ARG A 3 -4.77 -17.53 -3.17
C ARG A 3 -5.39 -16.20 -3.64
N VAL A 4 -5.88 -15.32 -2.75
CA VAL A 4 -6.57 -14.08 -3.20
C VAL A 4 -5.96 -12.79 -2.65
N MET A 5 -4.77 -12.87 -2.04
CA MET A 5 -3.93 -11.70 -1.75
C MET A 5 -2.52 -11.82 -2.35
N ILE A 6 -2.31 -12.77 -3.28
CA ILE A 6 -1.04 -12.93 -4.00
C ILE A 6 -1.30 -12.66 -5.48
N TYR A 7 -0.69 -11.57 -5.94
CA TYR A 7 -0.38 -11.17 -7.32
C TYR A 7 -0.59 -12.23 -8.42
N GLU A 8 -1.34 -11.86 -9.46
CA GLU A 8 -1.09 -12.30 -10.83
C GLU A 8 -0.10 -11.31 -11.47
N ASN A 9 1.16 -11.72 -11.60
CA ASN A 9 2.10 -11.15 -12.56
C ASN A 9 2.52 -12.31 -13.47
N ASN A 10 2.13 -12.22 -14.74
CA ASN A 10 2.40 -13.21 -15.75
C ASN A 10 3.75 -12.88 -16.43
N SER A 11 4.78 -13.72 -16.22
CA SER A 11 5.83 -13.95 -17.22
C SER A 11 6.68 -15.20 -16.88
N SER A 12 6.49 -16.23 -17.71
CA SER A 12 7.41 -17.33 -18.08
C SER A 12 8.25 -18.09 -17.03
N SER A 13 7.97 -19.40 -16.97
CA SER A 13 8.93 -20.52 -17.08
C SER A 13 10.09 -20.64 -16.10
N PHE A 14 10.02 -21.59 -15.16
CA PHE A 14 10.75 -22.88 -15.21
C PHE A 14 10.54 -23.63 -13.89
N ALA A 15 9.92 -24.81 -13.98
CA ALA A 15 9.85 -25.78 -12.90
C ALA A 15 11.13 -26.62 -12.88
N VAL A 16 11.85 -26.64 -11.75
CA VAL A 16 12.78 -27.73 -11.42
C VAL A 16 12.65 -28.07 -9.92
N LYS A 17 12.38 -29.36 -9.71
CA LYS A 17 12.21 -30.13 -8.47
C LYS A 17 13.04 -29.66 -7.25
N ARG A 18 12.42 -29.64 -6.07
CA ARG A 18 13.09 -29.89 -4.78
C ARG A 18 12.37 -30.98 -4.00
N GLY A 19 12.97 -32.17 -4.01
CA GLY A 19 12.88 -33.13 -2.92
C GLY A 19 14.17 -33.05 -2.11
N LEU A 20 14.06 -33.22 -0.78
CA LEU A 20 15.13 -33.41 0.20
C LEU A 20 16.16 -32.27 0.38
N LEU A 21 16.10 -31.58 1.52
CA LEU A 21 17.13 -31.70 2.57
C LEU A 21 16.71 -30.89 3.81
N ILE A 22 16.21 -31.59 4.83
CA ILE A 22 16.26 -31.13 6.22
C ILE A 22 17.47 -31.84 6.82
N LYS A 23 18.50 -31.07 7.18
CA LYS A 23 19.50 -31.30 8.25
C LYS A 23 20.64 -30.29 8.09
N ASN A 24 21.12 -29.77 9.23
CA ASN A 24 22.31 -28.93 9.43
C ASN A 24 22.07 -27.42 9.62
N ILE A 25 21.46 -27.05 10.75
CA ILE A 25 21.83 -25.82 11.48
C ILE A 25 21.85 -26.16 12.98
N THR A 26 22.90 -26.85 13.41
CA THR A 26 23.25 -26.98 14.84
C THR A 26 24.76 -27.14 14.94
N THR A 27 25.49 -26.11 14.52
CA THR A 27 26.88 -25.86 14.91
C THR A 27 27.14 -24.38 14.65
N ASP A 28 28.02 -23.76 15.43
CA ASP A 28 28.41 -22.34 15.39
C ASP A 28 27.65 -21.38 16.32
N PHE A 29 27.30 -21.87 17.50
CA PHE A 29 27.20 -21.04 18.71
C PHE A 29 28.34 -21.37 19.68
N LYS A 30 29.59 -21.18 19.25
CA LYS A 30 30.76 -21.14 20.13
C LYS A 30 31.95 -20.53 19.39
N MET A 31 32.26 -19.26 19.64
CA MET A 31 33.60 -18.82 20.04
C MET A 31 33.57 -17.30 20.25
N MET A 32 33.84 -16.95 21.50
CA MET A 32 33.91 -15.61 22.04
C MET A 32 35.39 -15.26 22.15
N ASN A 33 35.69 -13.98 21.91
CA ASN A 33 36.67 -13.20 22.67
C ASN A 33 38.17 -13.24 22.29
N GLU A 34 38.78 -12.08 22.56
CA GLU A 34 40.21 -11.73 22.64
C GLU A 34 40.95 -11.33 21.34
N ARG A 35 41.24 -10.03 21.18
CA ARG A 35 42.46 -9.38 21.71
C ARG A 35 42.45 -7.86 21.42
N LYS A 36 42.97 -7.11 22.39
CA LYS A 36 43.25 -5.67 22.35
C LYS A 36 44.65 -5.39 21.75
N ASP A 37 44.84 -4.11 21.41
CA ASP A 37 46.01 -3.26 21.71
C ASP A 37 46.89 -2.70 20.55
N TYR A 38 46.91 -1.36 20.52
CA TYR A 38 47.99 -0.41 20.15
C TYR A 38 48.39 -0.15 18.67
N ILE A 39 48.17 1.08 18.17
CA ILE A 39 49.15 2.20 18.03
C ILE A 39 48.50 3.44 17.37
N SER A 40 48.93 4.60 17.85
CA SER A 40 48.52 5.98 17.62
C SER A 40 48.88 6.62 16.25
N SER A 41 48.17 7.72 15.98
CA SER A 41 48.68 9.03 15.48
C SER A 41 48.59 9.43 13.99
N SER A 42 47.86 10.55 13.81
CA SER A 42 48.21 11.77 13.07
C SER A 42 47.95 11.91 11.55
N SER A 43 47.26 13.03 11.27
CA SER A 43 47.44 13.97 10.16
C SER A 43 46.59 13.84 8.88
N GLY A 44 45.67 14.80 8.73
CA GLY A 44 45.82 15.87 7.73
C GLY A 44 45.34 15.65 6.28
N LYS A 45 44.25 16.37 5.94
CA LYS A 45 43.92 17.00 4.63
C LYS A 45 43.90 16.12 3.37
N ASN A 46 42.80 16.10 2.61
CA ASN A 46 42.64 17.01 1.45
C ASN A 46 41.30 16.78 0.72
N THR A 47 40.94 17.82 -0.03
CA THR A 47 39.82 18.06 -0.95
C THR A 47 39.57 16.97 -2.01
N ASN A 48 38.33 16.87 -2.50
CA ASN A 48 37.97 17.25 -3.88
C ASN A 48 36.51 16.91 -4.25
N ASN A 49 35.83 17.91 -4.80
CA ASN A 49 34.58 17.82 -5.55
C ASN A 49 34.76 16.93 -6.79
N ILE A 50 33.78 16.08 -7.09
CA ILE A 50 33.61 15.49 -8.42
C ILE A 50 32.19 15.84 -8.92
N VAL A 51 32.22 16.76 -9.88
CA VAL A 51 31.16 17.10 -10.84
C VAL A 51 31.05 15.95 -11.84
N TYR A 52 29.84 15.45 -12.10
CA TYR A 52 29.59 14.53 -13.21
C TYR A 52 29.16 15.31 -14.44
N ASN A 53 30.00 15.28 -15.48
CA ASN A 53 29.72 15.78 -16.81
C ASN A 53 28.71 14.87 -17.53
N THR A 54 27.78 15.51 -18.22
CA THR A 54 26.86 14.91 -19.19
C THR A 54 27.46 15.07 -20.58
N THR A 55 27.60 13.98 -21.33
CA THR A 55 27.86 14.02 -22.78
C THR A 55 26.90 13.10 -23.50
N ASP A 56 26.40 13.67 -24.59
CA ASP A 56 25.48 13.16 -25.61
C ASP A 56 25.71 11.72 -26.08
N ILE A 57 24.64 11.10 -26.61
CA ILE A 57 24.56 10.56 -27.98
C ILE A 57 23.10 10.13 -28.26
N GLN A 58 22.49 10.76 -29.26
CA GLN A 58 21.28 10.29 -29.96
C GLN A 58 21.65 9.27 -31.04
N PRO A 59 20.65 8.52 -31.55
CA PRO A 59 20.53 8.49 -33.01
C PRO A 59 19.10 8.73 -33.53
N LYS A 60 19.11 9.31 -34.72
CA LYS A 60 18.04 9.85 -35.54
C LYS A 60 17.66 8.78 -36.58
N ILE A 61 16.39 8.39 -36.70
CA ILE A 61 15.84 7.76 -37.91
C ILE A 61 14.47 8.38 -38.20
N LYS A 62 14.30 8.79 -39.47
CA LYS A 62 13.16 9.50 -40.07
C LYS A 62 12.62 8.60 -41.18
N VAL A 63 11.32 8.26 -41.18
CA VAL A 63 10.56 7.85 -42.38
C VAL A 63 9.09 8.31 -42.20
N GLU A 64 8.42 8.52 -43.33
CA GLU A 64 7.43 9.53 -43.68
C GLU A 64 5.99 8.99 -43.79
N LEU A 65 5.02 9.92 -43.78
CA LEU A 65 3.55 9.75 -43.88
C LEU A 65 3.09 9.04 -45.17
N THR A 66 1.99 8.29 -45.07
CA THR A 66 0.82 8.42 -45.99
C THR A 66 -0.50 8.15 -45.27
N SER A 67 -1.51 8.92 -45.67
CA SER A 67 -2.95 8.84 -45.37
C SER A 67 -3.60 7.61 -46.01
N ASP A 68 -4.75 7.16 -45.49
CA ASP A 68 -5.96 6.94 -46.29
C ASP A 68 -7.22 6.73 -45.43
N ILE A 69 -8.31 7.31 -45.93
CA ILE A 69 -9.69 7.29 -45.42
C ILE A 69 -10.41 6.13 -46.10
N GLU A 70 -11.16 5.30 -45.36
CA GLU A 70 -12.30 4.62 -45.99
C GLU A 70 -13.47 4.37 -45.02
N THR A 71 -14.65 4.76 -45.50
CA THR A 71 -15.98 4.66 -44.90
C THR A 71 -16.67 3.42 -45.46
N THR A 72 -17.33 2.61 -44.63
CA THR A 72 -18.50 1.84 -45.08
C THR A 72 -19.55 1.69 -43.96
N ARG A 73 -20.79 2.03 -44.34
CA ARG A 73 -22.05 1.84 -43.61
C ARG A 73 -22.61 0.44 -43.89
N ASN A 74 -23.48 -0.07 -42.98
CA ASN A 74 -24.73 -0.83 -43.19
C ASN A 74 -25.23 -1.25 -41.79
N ILE A 75 -26.24 -0.63 -41.16
CA ILE A 75 -27.71 -0.83 -41.27
C ILE A 75 -28.14 -2.31 -41.26
N THR A 76 -28.71 -2.79 -40.14
CA THR A 76 -30.14 -3.17 -40.00
C THR A 76 -30.53 -3.35 -38.52
N ASP A 77 -31.79 -3.02 -38.29
CA ASP A 77 -32.59 -2.91 -37.07
C ASP A 77 -33.10 -4.28 -36.57
N GLU A 78 -33.25 -4.46 -35.25
CA GLU A 78 -34.46 -5.01 -34.60
C GLU A 78 -34.24 -5.20 -33.09
N GLY A 79 -35.26 -4.81 -32.33
CA GLY A 79 -35.16 -4.43 -30.94
C GLY A 79 -35.07 -5.57 -29.93
N THR A 80 -34.44 -5.25 -28.79
CA THR A 80 -34.85 -5.78 -27.50
C THR A 80 -34.53 -4.74 -26.42
N GLU A 81 -35.55 -4.43 -25.64
CA GLU A 81 -35.68 -3.43 -24.57
C GLU A 81 -34.40 -3.07 -23.82
N ASN A 82 -33.87 -1.88 -24.10
CA ASN A 82 -32.78 -1.25 -23.38
C ASN A 82 -33.32 -0.27 -22.32
N THR A 83 -33.89 -0.81 -21.24
CA THR A 83 -34.23 -0.02 -20.03
C THR A 83 -33.13 -0.04 -18.98
N ASN A 84 -32.09 -0.86 -19.15
CA ASN A 84 -31.03 -1.06 -18.15
C ASN A 84 -29.70 -0.32 -18.43
N ALA A 85 -29.39 0.09 -19.66
CA ALA A 85 -28.12 0.78 -19.92
C ALA A 85 -28.10 2.24 -19.40
N CYS A 86 -29.25 2.92 -19.41
CA CYS A 86 -29.34 4.32 -18.97
C CYS A 86 -29.08 4.45 -17.45
N SER A 87 -29.65 3.55 -16.64
CA SER A 87 -29.44 3.54 -15.18
C SER A 87 -28.03 3.11 -14.77
N LEU A 88 -27.41 2.18 -15.49
CA LEU A 88 -26.04 1.75 -15.17
C LEU A 88 -25.01 2.84 -15.48
N ASN A 89 -25.17 3.56 -16.60
CA ASN A 89 -24.28 4.67 -16.96
C ASN A 89 -24.40 5.83 -15.97
N ALA A 90 -25.64 6.23 -15.62
CA ALA A 90 -25.87 7.29 -14.63
C ALA A 90 -25.34 6.95 -13.23
N CYS A 91 -25.46 5.69 -12.78
CA CYS A 91 -24.94 5.24 -11.49
C CYS A 91 -23.40 5.22 -11.46
N ASN A 92 -22.77 4.83 -12.56
CA ASN A 92 -21.32 4.87 -12.70
C ASN A 92 -20.79 6.31 -12.72
N ASP A 93 -21.50 7.24 -13.36
CA ASP A 93 -21.14 8.65 -13.41
C ASP A 93 -21.22 9.34 -12.03
N ASP A 94 -22.29 9.08 -11.26
CA ASP A 94 -22.41 9.59 -9.88
C ASP A 94 -21.30 9.06 -8.97
N LYS A 95 -21.00 7.76 -9.07
CA LYS A 95 -19.92 7.11 -8.32
C LYS A 95 -18.56 7.72 -8.67
N ASN A 96 -18.26 7.90 -9.96
CA ASN A 96 -17.00 8.50 -10.40
C ASN A 96 -16.86 9.95 -9.90
N LYS A 97 -17.96 10.71 -9.90
CA LYS A 97 -18.00 12.07 -9.34
C LYS A 97 -17.70 12.10 -7.85
N LYS A 98 -18.31 11.20 -7.07
CA LYS A 98 -18.04 11.05 -5.62
C LYS A 98 -16.58 10.70 -5.37
N ILE A 99 -16.03 9.75 -6.12
CA ILE A 99 -14.63 9.34 -5.96
C ILE A 99 -13.68 10.50 -6.27
N LYS A 100 -13.86 11.20 -7.39
CA LYS A 100 -13.01 12.34 -7.75
C LYS A 100 -13.05 13.43 -6.67
N LYS A 101 -14.23 13.69 -6.12
CA LYS A 101 -14.39 14.60 -4.98
C LYS A 101 -13.55 14.16 -3.79
N GLU A 102 -13.59 12.88 -3.40
CA GLU A 102 -12.80 12.38 -2.28
C GLU A 102 -11.29 12.50 -2.52
N VAL A 103 -10.81 12.09 -3.69
CA VAL A 103 -9.38 12.15 -4.04
C VAL A 103 -8.86 13.59 -4.01
N SER A 104 -9.66 14.55 -4.47
CA SER A 104 -9.28 15.97 -4.50
C SER A 104 -9.10 16.64 -3.12
N ARG A 105 -9.53 15.98 -2.03
CA ARG A 105 -9.41 16.51 -0.66
C ARG A 105 -7.98 16.52 -0.15
N LEU A 106 -7.11 15.67 -0.70
CA LEU A 106 -5.71 15.55 -0.27
C LEU A 106 -4.86 16.65 -0.91
N THR A 107 -4.57 17.70 -0.14
CA THR A 107 -3.77 18.83 -0.62
C THR A 107 -2.31 18.44 -0.82
N LYS A 108 -1.57 19.18 -1.69
CA LYS A 108 -0.14 18.95 -1.91
C LYS A 108 0.68 18.99 -0.61
N GLN A 109 0.33 19.89 0.30
CA GLN A 109 1.00 20.00 1.60
C GLN A 109 0.77 18.74 2.45
N GLN A 110 -0.47 18.25 2.51
CA GLN A 110 -0.78 17.00 3.21
C GLN A 110 -0.06 15.80 2.57
N GLN A 111 0.05 15.74 1.25
CA GLN A 111 0.78 14.68 0.56
C GLN A 111 2.27 14.64 0.96
N ILE A 112 2.93 15.80 1.05
CA ILE A 112 4.33 15.90 1.50
C ILE A 112 4.47 15.42 2.95
N VAL A 113 3.56 15.84 3.83
CA VAL A 113 3.53 15.42 5.23
C VAL A 113 3.36 13.91 5.36
N LEU A 114 2.43 13.33 4.60
CA LEU A 114 2.16 11.90 4.55
C LEU A 114 3.40 11.11 4.08
N GLN A 115 4.06 11.54 3.00
CA GLN A 115 5.27 10.88 2.50
C GLN A 115 6.41 10.92 3.51
N ARG A 116 6.67 12.09 4.11
CA ARG A 116 7.73 12.28 5.10
C ARG A 116 7.51 11.40 6.33
N THR A 117 6.32 11.48 6.92
CA THR A 117 6.01 10.76 8.17
C THR A 117 5.90 9.24 7.93
N PHE A 118 5.39 8.82 6.76
CA PHE A 118 5.35 7.41 6.39
C PHE A 118 6.77 6.81 6.24
N ALA A 119 7.72 7.58 5.69
CA ALA A 119 9.10 7.13 5.53
C ALA A 119 9.73 6.70 6.87
N SER A 120 9.44 7.42 7.96
CA SER A 120 9.92 7.09 9.31
C SER A 120 9.36 5.76 9.82
N ILE A 121 8.05 5.53 9.69
CA ILE A 121 7.44 4.29 10.20
C ILE A 121 7.73 3.07 9.31
N LYS A 122 8.03 3.27 8.02
CA LYS A 122 8.34 2.21 7.06
C LYS A 122 9.61 1.43 7.42
N VAL A 123 10.57 2.06 8.10
CA VAL A 123 11.84 1.43 8.51
C VAL A 123 11.60 0.15 9.31
N LYS A 124 10.59 0.15 10.19
CA LYS A 124 10.17 -1.01 10.99
C LYS A 124 8.77 -1.49 10.62
N ALA A 125 8.42 -1.45 9.33
CA ALA A 125 7.05 -1.63 8.84
C ALA A 125 6.31 -2.82 9.49
N VAL A 126 6.87 -4.03 9.44
CA VAL A 126 6.18 -5.22 9.98
C VAL A 126 6.01 -5.14 11.50
N GLN A 127 7.03 -4.69 12.24
CA GLN A 127 6.96 -4.57 13.69
C GLN A 127 5.90 -3.52 14.10
N ASN A 128 5.88 -2.39 13.40
CA ASN A 128 4.93 -1.32 13.63
C ASN A 128 3.50 -1.74 13.26
N GLY A 129 3.32 -2.43 12.14
CA GLY A 129 2.04 -3.01 11.76
C GLY A 129 1.54 -4.06 12.76
N VAL A 130 2.42 -4.89 13.34
CA VAL A 130 2.04 -5.85 14.38
C VAL A 130 1.57 -5.12 15.65
N LYS A 131 2.33 -4.14 16.14
CA LYS A 131 1.95 -3.34 17.32
C LYS A 131 0.61 -2.64 17.11
N LEU A 132 0.42 -2.02 15.94
CA LEU A 132 -0.81 -1.34 15.56
C LEU A 132 -2.01 -2.29 15.55
N LEU A 133 -1.89 -3.47 14.95
CA LEU A 133 -2.98 -4.44 14.91
C LEU A 133 -3.29 -5.01 16.30
N LEU A 134 -2.28 -5.26 17.14
CA LEU A 134 -2.50 -5.70 18.51
C LEU A 134 -3.24 -4.66 19.35
N ARG A 135 -2.84 -3.39 19.25
CA ARG A 135 -3.55 -2.29 19.92
C ARG A 135 -4.99 -2.19 19.45
N MET A 136 -5.20 -2.33 18.14
CA MET A 136 -6.53 -2.34 17.57
C MET A 136 -7.38 -3.48 18.17
N PHE A 137 -6.88 -4.73 18.20
CA PHE A 137 -7.63 -5.85 18.77
C PHE A 137 -7.85 -5.72 20.28
N ALA A 138 -6.96 -5.04 21.01
CA ALA A 138 -7.16 -4.76 22.43
C ALA A 138 -8.30 -3.75 22.65
N GLU A 139 -8.38 -2.70 21.82
CA GLU A 139 -9.42 -1.66 21.91
C GLU A 139 -10.77 -2.12 21.31
N HIS A 140 -10.72 -2.97 20.29
CA HIS A 140 -11.90 -3.53 19.61
C HIS A 140 -11.77 -5.04 19.43
N PRO A 141 -11.94 -5.83 20.51
CA PRO A 141 -11.80 -7.29 20.46
C PRO A 141 -12.69 -7.96 19.40
N GLN A 142 -13.89 -7.40 19.16
CA GLN A 142 -14.85 -7.88 18.16
C GLN A 142 -14.31 -7.85 16.72
N TYR A 143 -13.28 -7.04 16.42
CA TYR A 143 -12.71 -7.01 15.07
C TYR A 143 -11.86 -8.24 14.76
N LYS A 144 -11.43 -9.00 15.77
CA LYS A 144 -10.73 -10.27 15.56
C LYS A 144 -11.61 -11.29 14.82
N ASP A 145 -12.93 -11.23 15.01
CA ASP A 145 -13.89 -12.15 14.38
C ASP A 145 -14.06 -11.94 12.88
N ILE A 146 -13.74 -10.74 12.39
CA ILE A 146 -13.75 -10.36 10.97
C ILE A 146 -12.75 -11.23 10.19
N TRP A 147 -11.66 -11.63 10.82
CA TRP A 147 -10.56 -12.35 10.20
C TRP A 147 -10.43 -13.76 10.77
N PRO A 148 -11.01 -14.77 10.10
CA PRO A 148 -11.05 -16.14 10.60
C PRO A 148 -9.68 -16.72 10.97
N GLN A 149 -8.61 -16.25 10.32
CA GLN A 149 -7.25 -16.70 10.59
C GLN A 149 -6.73 -16.38 12.00
N PHE A 150 -7.35 -15.44 12.72
CA PHE A 150 -6.96 -15.11 14.10
C PHE A 150 -7.73 -15.90 15.16
N ARG A 151 -8.83 -16.57 14.79
CA ARG A 151 -9.65 -17.36 15.73
C ARG A 151 -8.89 -18.46 16.48
N PRO A 152 -7.92 -19.17 15.90
CA PRO A 152 -7.18 -20.20 16.62
C PRO A 152 -6.28 -19.67 17.74
N TYR A 153 -5.95 -18.37 17.74
CA TYR A 153 -4.99 -17.79 18.67
C TYR A 153 -5.70 -17.10 19.82
N PRO A 154 -5.48 -17.47 21.10
CA PRO A 154 -5.90 -16.65 22.22
C PRO A 154 -5.15 -15.31 22.23
N ASP A 155 -5.74 -14.28 22.81
CA ASP A 155 -5.19 -12.90 22.81
C ASP A 155 -3.76 -12.84 23.37
N SER A 156 -3.49 -13.60 24.42
CA SER A 156 -2.16 -13.72 25.05
C SER A 156 -1.07 -14.25 24.13
N SER A 157 -1.43 -14.97 23.06
CA SER A 157 -0.49 -15.56 22.10
C SER A 157 -0.54 -14.91 20.72
N LEU A 158 -1.46 -13.97 20.49
CA LEU A 158 -1.71 -13.41 19.16
C LEU A 158 -0.47 -12.70 18.59
N MET A 159 0.35 -12.10 19.46
CA MET A 159 1.63 -11.48 19.07
C MET A 159 2.61 -12.46 18.40
N CYS A 160 2.51 -13.75 18.70
CA CYS A 160 3.37 -14.80 18.15
C CYS A 160 2.77 -15.46 16.91
N ALA A 161 1.55 -15.10 16.50
CA ALA A 161 0.88 -15.69 15.35
C ALA A 161 1.58 -15.26 14.03
N PRO A 162 2.07 -16.21 13.21
CA PRO A 162 2.63 -15.88 11.89
C PRO A 162 1.65 -15.12 10.98
N GLU A 163 0.36 -15.41 11.12
CA GLU A 163 -0.77 -14.79 10.44
C GLU A 163 -0.82 -13.29 10.72
N LEU A 164 -0.55 -12.87 11.97
CA LEU A 164 -0.56 -11.47 12.37
C LEU A 164 0.58 -10.71 11.67
N SER A 165 1.78 -11.28 11.69
CA SER A 165 2.94 -10.69 10.98
C SER A 165 2.69 -10.59 9.47
N ARG A 166 2.04 -11.60 8.87
CA ARG A 166 1.67 -11.55 7.46
C ARG A 166 0.63 -10.47 7.18
N HIS A 167 -0.38 -10.34 8.04
CA HIS A 167 -1.40 -9.30 7.90
C HIS A 167 -0.80 -7.90 8.07
N ALA A 168 0.07 -7.69 9.06
CA ALA A 168 0.82 -6.46 9.26
C ALA A 168 1.64 -6.08 8.01
N LYS A 169 2.33 -7.04 7.40
CA LYS A 169 3.07 -6.82 6.14
C LYS A 169 2.14 -6.38 5.01
N THR A 170 0.98 -7.02 4.86
CA THR A 170 0.00 -6.65 3.82
C THR A 170 -0.56 -5.26 4.07
N TYR A 171 -0.92 -4.94 5.31
CA TYR A 171 -1.42 -3.63 5.71
C TYR A 171 -0.41 -2.52 5.37
N MET A 172 0.85 -2.67 5.81
CA MET A 172 1.89 -1.68 5.55
C MET A 172 2.21 -1.51 4.06
N LYS A 173 2.18 -2.59 3.28
CA LYS A 173 2.30 -2.51 1.82
C LYS A 173 1.13 -1.79 1.15
N GLY A 174 -0.09 -2.02 1.63
CA GLY A 174 -1.27 -1.31 1.15
C GLY A 174 -1.17 0.18 1.40
N LEU A 175 -0.73 0.56 2.62
CA LEU A 175 -0.50 1.95 2.96
C LEU A 175 0.64 2.56 2.13
N GLU A 176 1.77 1.87 1.98
CA GLU A 176 2.87 2.29 1.09
C GLU A 176 2.38 2.54 -0.33
N PHE A 177 1.57 1.64 -0.88
CA PHE A 177 1.06 1.76 -2.23
C PHE A 177 0.21 3.03 -2.41
N ILE A 178 -0.66 3.35 -1.45
CA ILE A 178 -1.45 4.60 -1.48
C ILE A 178 -0.52 5.82 -1.41
N ILE A 179 0.42 5.82 -0.46
CA ILE A 179 1.35 6.96 -0.24
C ILE A 179 2.21 7.22 -1.48
N CYS A 180 2.70 6.18 -2.15
CA CYS A 180 3.47 6.30 -3.39
C CYS A 180 2.63 6.81 -4.57
N SER A 181 1.32 6.61 -4.54
CA SER A 181 0.41 7.06 -5.60
C SER A 181 -0.10 8.50 -5.42
N LEU A 182 0.16 9.15 -4.28
CA LEU A 182 -0.46 10.46 -3.93
C LEU A 182 -0.27 11.58 -4.98
N ILE A 183 0.83 11.56 -5.73
CA ILE A 183 1.19 12.62 -6.69
C ILE A 183 0.44 12.47 -8.02
N ASP A 184 -0.06 11.27 -8.31
CA ASP A 184 -0.68 10.91 -9.58
C ASP A 184 -2.14 10.51 -9.31
N GLU A 185 -3.09 11.36 -9.73
CA GLU A 185 -4.52 11.20 -9.44
C GLU A 185 -5.07 9.86 -9.95
N GLU A 186 -4.63 9.40 -11.13
CA GLU A 186 -5.07 8.13 -11.71
C GLU A 186 -4.52 6.95 -10.91
N LYS A 187 -3.23 6.96 -10.56
CA LYS A 187 -2.65 5.91 -9.70
C LYS A 187 -3.26 5.92 -8.32
N LEU A 188 -3.59 7.09 -7.77
CA LEU A 188 -4.24 7.22 -6.48
C LEU A 188 -5.64 6.61 -6.52
N TYR A 189 -6.41 6.93 -7.57
CA TYR A 189 -7.72 6.33 -7.83
C TYR A 189 -7.63 4.79 -7.87
N ASP A 190 -6.73 4.23 -8.68
CA ASP A 190 -6.57 2.79 -8.81
C ASP A 190 -6.19 2.12 -7.47
N SER A 191 -5.31 2.77 -6.72
CA SER A 191 -4.88 2.29 -5.40
C SER A 191 -6.02 2.26 -4.39
N LEU A 192 -6.80 3.35 -4.31
CA LEU A 192 -7.94 3.45 -3.40
C LEU A 192 -9.07 2.52 -3.82
N GLN A 193 -9.35 2.38 -5.12
CA GLN A 193 -10.33 1.44 -5.64
C GLN A 193 -9.97 0.01 -5.23
N ARG A 194 -8.71 -0.41 -5.43
CA ARG A 194 -8.25 -1.76 -5.10
C ARG A 194 -8.40 -2.04 -3.60
N ILE A 195 -8.00 -1.09 -2.77
CA ILE A 195 -8.09 -1.20 -1.31
C ILE A 195 -9.56 -1.22 -0.87
N ALA A 196 -10.42 -0.35 -1.42
CA ALA A 196 -11.84 -0.32 -1.11
C ALA A 196 -12.52 -1.65 -1.42
N LYS A 197 -12.35 -2.19 -2.65
CA LYS A 197 -12.91 -3.49 -3.05
C LYS A 197 -12.47 -4.63 -2.12
N ALA A 198 -11.21 -4.65 -1.70
CA ALA A 198 -10.71 -5.65 -0.76
C ALA A 198 -11.39 -5.55 0.62
N HIS A 199 -11.65 -4.33 1.11
CA HIS A 199 -12.32 -4.09 2.39
C HIS A 199 -13.82 -4.40 2.32
N VAL A 200 -14.50 -4.07 1.21
CA VAL A 200 -15.92 -4.41 0.98
C VAL A 200 -16.13 -5.93 1.06
N LYS A 201 -15.22 -6.71 0.48
CA LYS A 201 -15.28 -8.19 0.55
C LYS A 201 -15.34 -8.74 1.98
N TRP A 202 -14.71 -8.06 2.94
CA TRP A 202 -14.70 -8.45 4.35
C TRP A 202 -15.74 -7.69 5.19
N ASN A 203 -16.73 -7.10 4.53
CA ASN A 203 -17.77 -6.28 5.15
C ASN A 203 -17.21 -5.18 6.07
N ILE A 204 -16.08 -4.60 5.67
CA ILE A 204 -15.50 -3.46 6.37
C ILE A 204 -16.32 -2.21 6.04
N HIS A 205 -16.49 -1.35 7.04
CA HIS A 205 -17.23 -0.10 6.97
C HIS A 205 -16.32 1.07 7.32
N LYS A 206 -16.74 2.28 6.94
CA LYS A 206 -16.04 3.53 7.32
C LYS A 206 -15.61 3.56 8.78
N LYS A 207 -16.52 3.22 9.71
CA LYS A 207 -16.21 3.19 11.15
C LYS A 207 -14.99 2.33 11.51
N HIS A 208 -14.84 1.16 10.88
CA HIS A 208 -13.72 0.26 11.17
C HIS A 208 -12.40 0.86 10.68
N VAL A 209 -12.40 1.53 9.53
CA VAL A 209 -11.22 2.24 8.99
C VAL A 209 -10.86 3.42 9.90
N MET A 210 -11.85 4.16 10.38
CA MET A 210 -11.62 5.28 11.29
C MET A 210 -11.07 4.85 12.66
N HIS A 211 -11.49 3.70 13.20
CA HIS A 211 -10.87 3.17 14.42
C HIS A 211 -9.40 2.79 14.22
N MET A 212 -9.01 2.43 12.99
CA MET A 212 -7.61 2.17 12.65
C MET A 212 -6.77 3.45 12.68
N LEU A 213 -7.33 4.61 12.32
CA LEU A 213 -6.63 5.89 12.32
C LEU A 213 -6.03 6.23 13.69
N GLU A 214 -6.78 6.00 14.77
CA GLU A 214 -6.29 6.27 16.13
C GLU A 214 -4.99 5.50 16.41
N GLN A 215 -4.96 4.23 16.03
CA GLN A 215 -3.79 3.36 16.22
C GLN A 215 -2.62 3.75 15.31
N VAL A 216 -2.91 4.34 14.15
CA VAL A 216 -1.91 4.88 13.22
C VAL A 216 -1.27 6.13 13.79
N LEU A 217 -2.06 7.07 14.31
CA LEU A 217 -1.54 8.29 14.90
C LEU A 217 -0.63 7.99 16.10
N ILE A 218 -1.02 7.04 16.96
CA ILE A 218 -0.18 6.57 18.07
C ILE A 218 1.12 5.94 17.54
N MET A 219 1.03 5.06 16.53
CA MET A 219 2.20 4.41 15.94
C MET A 219 3.19 5.39 15.32
N ILE A 220 2.72 6.44 14.65
CA ILE A 220 3.60 7.46 14.08
C ILE A 220 4.25 8.25 15.22
N ALA A 221 3.46 8.64 16.23
CA ALA A 221 3.99 9.35 17.40
C ALA A 221 5.05 8.55 18.17
N ASP A 222 4.92 7.22 18.25
CA ASP A 222 5.92 6.33 18.85
C ASP A 222 7.27 6.38 18.11
N GLU A 223 7.29 6.62 16.80
CA GLU A 223 8.51 6.60 15.99
C GLU A 223 9.13 8.00 15.79
N ILE A 224 8.34 9.07 15.75
CA ILE A 224 8.85 10.43 15.46
C ILE A 224 8.58 11.47 16.57
N GLY A 225 7.92 11.07 17.66
CA GLY A 225 7.51 11.97 18.73
C GLY A 225 6.13 12.60 18.49
N PRO A 226 5.70 13.52 19.37
CA PRO A 226 4.37 14.13 19.31
C PRO A 226 4.08 14.77 17.95
N LEU A 227 2.95 14.38 17.34
CA LEU A 227 2.53 14.89 16.04
C LEU A 227 2.02 16.32 16.13
N SER A 228 2.38 17.13 15.12
CA SER A 228 1.78 18.45 14.90
C SER A 228 0.30 18.34 14.49
N ASN A 229 -0.42 19.46 14.53
CA ASN A 229 -1.81 19.50 14.06
C ASN A 229 -1.89 19.16 12.56
N ASP A 230 -0.99 19.72 11.75
CA ASP A 230 -0.91 19.45 10.31
C ASP A 230 -0.67 17.96 10.01
N GLU A 231 0.17 17.29 10.80
CA GLU A 231 0.42 15.86 10.68
C GLU A 231 -0.82 15.05 10.99
N LYS A 232 -1.48 15.33 12.12
CA LYS A 232 -2.74 14.67 12.49
C LYS A 232 -3.82 14.89 11.43
N GLU A 233 -3.96 16.11 10.93
CA GLU A 233 -4.95 16.46 9.92
C GLU A 233 -4.70 15.76 8.58
N ALA A 234 -3.44 15.70 8.14
CA ALA A 234 -3.07 15.00 6.90
C ALA A 234 -3.42 13.50 6.96
N TRP A 235 -3.06 12.84 8.06
CA TRP A 235 -3.40 11.43 8.28
C TRP A 235 -4.90 11.20 8.45
N THR A 236 -5.59 12.10 9.15
CA THR A 236 -7.05 12.04 9.32
C THR A 236 -7.76 12.18 7.98
N THR A 237 -7.33 13.12 7.14
CA THR A 237 -7.89 13.32 5.80
C THR A 237 -7.67 12.09 4.93
N LEU A 238 -6.46 11.51 4.94
CA LEU A 238 -6.18 10.28 4.19
C LEU A 238 -7.10 9.12 4.61
N TYR A 239 -7.24 8.88 5.92
CA TYR A 239 -8.09 7.78 6.41
C TYR A 239 -9.56 8.03 6.15
N ASP A 240 -10.03 9.27 6.24
CA ASP A 240 -11.43 9.61 5.92
C ASP A 240 -11.71 9.42 4.42
N VAL A 241 -10.76 9.77 3.54
CA VAL A 241 -10.86 9.48 2.10
C VAL A 241 -10.91 7.96 1.87
N ILE A 242 -10.01 7.17 2.46
CA ILE A 242 -10.04 5.69 2.33
C ILE A 242 -11.37 5.14 2.83
N ALA A 243 -11.86 5.63 3.97
CA ALA A 243 -13.10 5.17 4.59
C ALA A 243 -14.33 5.50 3.74
N ASN A 244 -14.40 6.70 3.16
CA ASN A 244 -15.44 7.08 2.21
C ASN A 244 -15.38 6.23 0.94
N MET A 245 -14.17 5.96 0.43
CA MET A 245 -13.98 5.06 -0.71
C MET A 245 -14.56 3.67 -0.43
N VAL A 246 -14.33 3.10 0.75
CA VAL A 246 -14.94 1.81 1.14
C VAL A 246 -16.46 1.86 1.06
N ASP A 247 -17.10 2.90 1.59
CA ASP A 247 -18.56 3.00 1.61
C ASP A 247 -19.16 3.34 0.23
N ILE A 248 -18.49 4.14 -0.60
CA ILE A 248 -18.87 4.39 -2.01
C ILE A 248 -18.85 3.07 -2.80
N PHE A 249 -17.79 2.27 -2.66
CA PHE A 249 -17.68 0.98 -3.35
C PHE A 249 -18.64 -0.07 -2.80
N ALA A 250 -19.06 0.04 -1.54
CA ALA A 250 -20.11 -0.78 -0.96
C ALA A 250 -21.53 -0.35 -1.35
N GLY A 251 -21.71 0.81 -1.99
CA GLY A 251 -23.03 1.37 -2.32
C GLY A 251 -23.79 1.89 -1.10
N ARG A 252 -23.08 2.35 -0.06
CA ARG A 252 -23.68 2.83 1.19
C ARG A 252 -23.91 4.35 1.24
N ILE A 253 -23.27 5.11 0.34
CA ILE A 253 -23.37 6.59 0.25
C ILE A 253 -23.36 7.11 -1.19
#